data_AF-R6QIM8-F1
#
_entry.id   AF-R6QIM8-F1
#
_cell.length_a   1.000
_cell.length_b   1.000
_cell.length_c   1.000
_cell.angle_alpha   90.00
_cell.angle_beta   90.00
_cell.angle_gamma   90.00
#
_symmetry.space_group_name_H-M   'P 1'
#
loop_
_entity.id
_entity.type
_entity.pdbx_description
1 polymer ?
#
loop_
_entity_poly.entity_id
_entity_poly.type
_entity_poly.pdbx_seq_one_letter_code
_entity_poly.pdbx_strand_id
1 'polypeptide(L)'
;MIEKPVENSHRLNLDSKPSACTKCHGELQYIGHGQYKCDTCGNIEYDDFGKVYKYIDDNGPSSAIVIAEATGVQIDKINAFLREGRVEIPEGSDVYIKCERCGRDIRFGRFCPECAAALSKQLKGVFEAGEVPKKKSQGDGKMRFLGKDKKRY
;
A
#
# COMPACT_ATOMS: atom_id res chain seq x y z
N MET A 1 2.70 36.81 -16.19
CA MET A 1 1.88 35.69 -15.70
C MET A 1 2.59 34.43 -16.16
N ILE A 2 3.34 33.77 -15.27
CA ILE A 2 4.06 32.54 -15.58
C ILE A 2 3.49 31.50 -14.62
N GLU A 3 2.76 30.55 -15.17
CA GLU A 3 2.18 29.42 -14.46
C GLU A 3 3.32 28.59 -13.87
N LYS A 4 3.35 28.46 -12.54
CA LYS A 4 4.27 27.56 -11.86
C LYS A 4 3.81 26.13 -12.13
N PRO A 5 4.73 25.21 -12.43
CA PRO A 5 4.40 23.81 -12.69
C PRO A 5 3.75 23.20 -11.45
N VAL A 6 2.66 22.44 -11.65
CA VAL A 6 2.04 21.62 -10.61
C VAL A 6 3.02 20.48 -10.32
N GLU A 7 3.90 20.70 -9.35
CA GLU A 7 4.76 19.67 -8.78
C GLU A 7 3.84 18.58 -8.21
N ASN A 8 3.86 17.43 -8.87
CA ASN A 8 3.13 16.24 -8.46
C ASN A 8 3.85 15.63 -7.23
N SER A 9 3.68 16.26 -6.08
CA SER A 9 4.29 15.89 -4.80
C SER A 9 3.32 15.08 -3.93
N HIS A 10 2.70 14.04 -4.46
CA HIS A 10 1.95 13.08 -3.65
C HIS A 10 2.77 11.81 -3.41
N ARG A 11 3.90 11.97 -2.69
CA ARG A 11 4.57 10.87 -2.00
C ARG A 11 4.97 11.39 -0.62
N LEU A 12 4.56 10.63 0.41
CA LEU A 12 4.71 10.86 1.86
C LEU A 12 3.48 11.47 2.54
N ASN A 13 2.35 10.77 2.54
CA ASN A 13 1.47 10.83 3.71
C ASN A 13 1.95 9.74 4.66
N LEU A 14 2.91 10.08 5.52
CA LEU A 14 3.09 9.34 6.77
C LEU A 14 1.73 9.42 7.46
N ASP A 15 1.07 8.27 7.69
CA ASP A 15 0.07 8.14 8.75
C ASP A 15 0.58 8.95 9.93
N SER A 16 -0.22 9.83 10.54
CA SER A 16 0.26 10.80 11.54
C SER A 16 0.91 10.09 12.73
N LYS A 17 2.18 9.72 12.56
CA LYS A 17 2.87 8.77 13.41
C LYS A 17 3.27 9.53 14.66
N PRO A 18 2.83 9.07 15.84
CA PRO A 18 3.24 9.73 17.07
C PRO A 18 4.77 9.63 17.21
N SER A 19 5.43 10.77 17.41
CA SER A 19 6.89 10.86 17.50
C SER A 19 7.42 10.64 18.93
N ALA A 20 6.57 10.86 19.94
CA ALA A 20 6.89 10.67 21.35
C ALA A 20 5.60 10.42 22.14
N CYS A 21 5.73 9.79 23.32
CA CYS A 21 4.58 9.55 24.20
C CYS A 21 3.96 10.88 24.67
N THR A 22 2.63 11.00 24.61
CA THR A 22 1.93 12.22 25.05
C THR A 22 1.98 12.45 26.56
N LYS A 23 2.21 11.39 27.35
CA LYS A 23 2.21 11.44 28.82
C LYS A 23 3.59 11.73 29.43
N CYS A 24 4.65 11.15 28.88
CA CYS A 24 6.00 11.24 29.47
C CYS A 24 7.09 11.65 28.49
N HIS A 25 6.74 11.89 27.22
CA HIS A 25 7.69 12.20 26.13
C HIS A 25 8.77 11.13 25.89
N GLY A 26 8.58 9.93 26.42
CA GLY A 26 9.45 8.78 26.19
C GLY A 26 9.31 8.22 24.77
N GLU A 27 10.25 7.33 24.43
CA GLU A 27 10.28 6.63 23.14
C GLU A 27 9.08 5.69 22.99
N LEU A 28 8.66 5.53 21.73
CA LEU A 28 7.50 4.74 21.33
C LEU A 28 7.94 3.56 20.46
N GLN A 29 7.63 2.35 20.93
CA GLN A 29 7.82 1.11 20.18
C GLN A 29 6.56 0.78 19.38
N TYR A 30 6.71 0.52 18.08
CA TYR A 30 5.60 0.03 17.26
C TYR A 30 5.26 -1.41 17.61
N ILE A 31 3.99 -1.68 17.93
CA ILE A 31 3.51 -3.02 18.31
C ILE A 31 2.60 -3.67 17.27
N GLY A 32 2.08 -2.91 16.30
CA GLY A 32 1.20 -3.43 15.24
C GLY A 32 -0.08 -2.62 15.06
N HIS A 33 -0.72 -2.76 13.91
CA HIS A 33 -2.01 -2.12 13.58
C HIS A 33 -2.08 -0.61 13.88
N GLY A 34 -1.00 0.13 13.64
CA GLY A 34 -0.94 1.57 13.92
C GLY A 34 -0.85 1.93 15.41
N GLN A 35 -0.56 0.96 16.29
CA GLN A 35 -0.39 1.16 17.72
C GLN A 35 1.08 1.26 18.12
N TYR A 36 1.35 2.15 19.07
CA TYR A 36 2.67 2.45 19.58
C TYR A 36 2.67 2.43 21.11
N LYS A 37 3.48 1.58 21.73
CA LYS A 37 3.60 1.49 23.18
C LYS A 37 4.80 2.30 23.65
N CYS A 38 4.63 3.10 24.70
CA CYS A 38 5.73 3.78 25.35
C CYS A 38 6.54 2.82 26.22
N ASP A 39 7.86 2.81 26.04
CA ASP A 39 8.75 1.95 26.83
C ASP A 39 8.90 2.40 28.28
N THR A 40 8.70 3.69 28.55
CA THR A 40 8.85 4.27 29.89
C THR A 40 7.60 4.11 30.76
N CYS A 41 6.42 4.45 30.22
CA CYS A 41 5.17 4.48 31.02
C CYS A 41 4.13 3.45 30.57
N GLY A 42 4.38 2.72 29.49
CA GLY A 42 3.44 1.73 28.96
C GLY A 42 2.21 2.30 28.24
N ASN A 43 2.09 3.62 28.09
CA ASN A 43 0.96 4.24 27.39
C ASN A 43 0.90 3.78 25.93
N ILE A 44 -0.31 3.59 25.40
CA ILE A 44 -0.53 3.23 23.99
C ILE A 44 -1.01 4.48 23.25
N GLU A 45 -0.27 4.85 22.21
CA GLU A 45 -0.58 5.88 21.24
C GLU A 45 -1.02 5.23 19.92
N TYR A 46 -1.80 5.97 19.13
CA TYR A 46 -2.31 5.50 17.84
C TYR A 46 -1.99 6.51 16.75
N ASP A 47 -1.50 6.05 15.60
CA ASP A 47 -1.52 6.84 14.37
C ASP A 47 -2.94 6.90 13.79
N ASP A 48 -3.10 7.59 12.66
CA ASP A 48 -4.40 7.71 12.00
C ASP A 48 -4.98 6.34 11.58
N PHE A 49 -4.13 5.42 11.12
CA PHE A 49 -4.57 4.08 10.77
C PHE A 49 -4.99 3.29 12.02
N GLY A 50 -4.24 3.39 13.12
CA GLY A 50 -4.55 2.73 14.37
C GLY A 50 -5.86 3.22 14.99
N LYS A 51 -6.17 4.51 14.86
CA LYS A 51 -7.48 5.06 15.25
C LYS A 51 -8.62 4.46 14.44
N VAL A 52 -8.45 4.41 13.11
CA VAL A 52 -9.45 3.82 12.19
C VAL A 52 -9.62 2.32 12.46
N TYR A 53 -8.51 1.58 12.58
CA TYR A 53 -8.51 0.15 12.87
C TYR A 53 -9.23 -0.14 14.19
N LYS A 54 -8.87 0.58 15.26
CA LYS A 54 -9.51 0.42 16.57
C LYS A 54 -11.02 0.69 16.51
N TYR A 55 -11.43 1.75 15.80
CA TYR A 55 -12.86 2.04 15.65
C TYR A 55 -13.61 0.89 14.98
N ILE A 56 -13.07 0.33 13.88
CA ILE A 56 -13.68 -0.78 13.16
C ILE A 56 -13.69 -2.05 14.02
N ASP A 57 -12.64 -2.31 14.80
CA ASP A 57 -12.57 -3.46 15.71
C ASP A 57 -13.62 -3.36 16.84
N ASP A 58 -13.78 -2.16 17.42
CA ASP A 58 -14.71 -1.91 18.53
C ASP A 58 -16.18 -1.81 18.08
N ASN A 59 -16.46 -1.27 16.89
CA ASN A 59 -17.82 -0.91 16.45
C ASN A 59 -18.30 -1.70 15.22
N GLY A 60 -17.42 -2.45 14.58
CA GLY A 60 -17.68 -3.12 13.32
C GLY A 60 -17.57 -2.20 12.09
N PRO A 61 -17.90 -2.73 10.90
CA PRO A 61 -17.79 -1.99 9.65
C PRO A 61 -18.72 -0.77 9.61
N SER A 62 -18.21 0.35 9.11
CA SER A 62 -18.94 1.61 9.01
C SER A 62 -18.51 2.40 7.77
N SER A 63 -19.31 3.39 7.37
CA SER A 63 -18.97 4.25 6.24
C SER A 63 -17.76 5.14 6.56
N ALA A 64 -17.00 5.53 5.52
CA ALA A 64 -15.83 6.39 5.69
C ALA A 64 -16.16 7.74 6.36
N ILE A 65 -17.37 8.26 6.16
CA ILE A 65 -17.85 9.51 6.79
C ILE A 65 -18.01 9.30 8.30
N VAL A 66 -18.71 8.24 8.71
CA VAL A 66 -18.93 7.93 10.14
C VAL A 66 -17.59 7.68 10.85
N ILE A 67 -16.69 6.94 10.22
CA ILE A 67 -15.34 6.70 10.77
C ILE A 67 -14.56 8.01 10.88
N ALA A 68 -14.61 8.89 9.88
CA ALA A 68 -13.92 10.18 9.91
C ALA A 68 -14.42 11.05 11.08
N GLU A 69 -15.74 11.12 11.26
CA GLU A 69 -16.36 11.89 12.35
C GLU A 69 -16.00 11.32 13.72
N ALA A 70 -16.02 10.00 13.88
CA ALA A 70 -15.74 9.36 15.17
C ALA A 70 -14.26 9.39 15.56
N THR A 71 -13.35 9.26 14.58
CA THR A 71 -11.90 9.16 14.83
C THR A 71 -11.16 10.49 14.70
N GLY A 72 -11.78 11.49 14.06
CA GLY A 72 -11.14 12.75 13.69
C GLY A 72 -10.11 12.61 12.54
N VAL A 73 -10.01 11.44 11.91
CA VAL A 73 -9.13 11.22 10.76
C VAL A 73 -9.81 11.75 9.51
N GLN A 74 -9.05 12.48 8.67
CA GLN A 74 -9.58 13.04 7.43
C GLN A 74 -10.09 11.93 6.49
N ILE A 75 -11.24 12.16 5.86
CA ILE A 75 -11.87 11.20 4.96
C ILE A 75 -10.96 10.78 3.80
N ASP A 76 -10.12 11.69 3.30
CA ASP A 76 -9.15 11.40 2.23
C ASP A 76 -8.10 10.37 2.66
N LYS A 77 -7.70 10.37 3.93
CA LYS A 77 -6.79 9.35 4.48
C LYS A 77 -7.47 7.99 4.59
N ILE A 78 -8.73 7.96 5.03
CA ILE A 78 -9.52 6.72 5.08
C ILE A 78 -9.69 6.14 3.67
N ASN A 79 -10.00 6.99 2.69
CA ASN A 79 -10.06 6.59 1.28
C ASN A 79 -8.70 6.08 0.79
N ALA A 80 -7.58 6.70 1.21
CA ALA A 80 -6.26 6.19 0.89
C ALA A 80 -6.01 4.80 1.48
N PHE A 81 -6.42 4.52 2.73
CA PHE A 81 -6.30 3.20 3.33
C PHE A 81 -7.06 2.11 2.56
N LEU A 82 -8.26 2.43 2.06
CA LEU A 82 -9.01 1.54 1.17
C LEU A 82 -8.27 1.31 -0.15
N ARG A 83 -7.71 2.36 -0.75
CA ARG A 83 -6.95 2.28 -2.02
C ARG A 83 -5.64 1.50 -1.89
N GLU A 84 -5.00 1.58 -0.74
CA GLU A 84 -3.79 0.83 -0.40
C GLU A 84 -4.09 -0.62 -0.04
N GLY A 85 -5.35 -0.98 0.21
CA GLY A 85 -5.74 -2.32 0.64
C GLY A 85 -5.41 -2.60 2.11
N ARG A 86 -5.25 -1.56 2.93
CA ARG A 86 -5.05 -1.68 4.38
C ARG A 86 -6.35 -1.87 5.15
N VAL A 87 -7.47 -1.48 4.54
CA VAL A 87 -8.85 -1.68 5.02
C VAL A 87 -9.67 -2.17 3.84
N GLU A 88 -10.72 -2.95 4.11
CA GLU A 88 -11.68 -3.40 3.10
C GLU A 88 -13.12 -3.05 3.46
N ILE A 89 -13.93 -2.85 2.43
CA ILE A 89 -15.39 -2.76 2.55
C ILE A 89 -15.95 -4.19 2.56
N PRO A 90 -16.77 -4.60 3.54
CA PRO A 90 -17.41 -5.92 3.56
C PRO A 90 -18.33 -6.18 2.36
N GLU A 91 -18.56 -7.45 2.04
CA GLU A 91 -19.56 -7.83 1.03
C GLU A 91 -20.97 -7.46 1.48
N GLY A 92 -21.83 -7.09 0.52
CA GLY A 92 -23.20 -6.69 0.79
C GLY A 92 -23.35 -5.26 1.32
N SER A 93 -22.26 -4.47 1.37
CA SER A 93 -22.34 -3.05 1.69
C SER A 93 -23.04 -2.24 0.58
N ASP A 94 -23.71 -1.16 0.95
CA ASP A 94 -24.41 -0.27 0.01
C ASP A 94 -23.46 0.60 -0.84
N VAL A 95 -22.22 0.78 -0.38
CA VAL A 95 -21.24 1.68 -0.98
C VAL A 95 -19.92 0.96 -1.20
N TYR A 96 -19.34 1.14 -2.38
CA TYR A 96 -18.01 0.63 -2.76
C TYR A 96 -17.15 1.73 -3.38
N ILE A 97 -15.84 1.55 -3.39
CA ILE A 97 -14.94 2.45 -4.14
C ILE A 97 -14.86 2.01 -5.61
N LYS A 98 -14.50 2.93 -6.50
CA LYS A 98 -14.47 2.67 -7.96
C LYS A 98 -13.06 2.38 -8.45
N CYS A 99 -12.88 1.37 -9.28
CA CYS A 99 -11.62 1.08 -9.98
C CYS A 99 -11.16 2.31 -10.79
N GLU A 100 -9.90 2.74 -10.60
CA GLU A 100 -9.36 3.94 -11.26
C GLU A 100 -9.22 3.80 -12.78
N ARG A 101 -9.25 2.56 -13.31
CA ARG A 101 -9.11 2.28 -14.74
C ARG A 101 -10.44 2.11 -15.46
N CYS A 102 -11.38 1.37 -14.88
CA CYS A 102 -12.63 0.99 -15.56
C CYS A 102 -13.90 1.42 -14.83
N GLY A 103 -13.79 2.01 -13.63
CA GLY A 103 -14.94 2.49 -12.87
C GLY A 103 -15.79 1.40 -12.20
N ARG A 104 -15.46 0.11 -12.31
CA ARG A 104 -16.18 -0.96 -11.60
C ARG A 104 -16.02 -0.82 -10.08
N ASP A 105 -17.07 -1.17 -9.33
CA ASP A 105 -17.04 -1.26 -7.87
C ASP A 105 -16.02 -2.31 -7.38
N ILE A 106 -15.25 -1.92 -6.38
CA ILE A 106 -14.26 -2.76 -5.70
C ILE A 106 -14.32 -2.52 -4.20
N ARG A 107 -13.98 -3.56 -3.43
CA ARG A 107 -14.00 -3.55 -1.96
C ARG A 107 -12.77 -2.86 -1.36
N PHE A 108 -11.65 -2.92 -2.07
CA PHE A 108 -10.38 -2.29 -1.73
C PHE A 108 -9.47 -2.25 -2.97
N GLY A 109 -8.36 -1.52 -2.86
CA GLY A 109 -7.34 -1.41 -3.90
C GLY A 109 -7.59 -0.26 -4.89
N ARG A 110 -6.60 -0.01 -5.75
CA ARG A 110 -6.71 0.99 -6.83
C ARG A 110 -7.44 0.46 -8.07
N PHE A 111 -7.27 -0.84 -8.35
CA PHE A 111 -7.77 -1.48 -9.56
C PHE A 111 -8.56 -2.74 -9.23
N CYS A 112 -9.59 -3.03 -10.03
CA CYS A 112 -10.26 -4.32 -9.96
C CYS A 112 -9.33 -5.46 -10.39
N PRO A 113 -9.62 -6.73 -10.01
CA PRO A 113 -8.77 -7.87 -10.31
C PRO A 113 -8.42 -8.01 -11.80
N GLU A 114 -9.39 -7.76 -12.69
CA GLU A 114 -9.20 -7.81 -14.14
C GLU A 114 -8.20 -6.74 -14.62
N CYS A 115 -8.35 -5.50 -14.15
CA CYS A 115 -7.47 -4.39 -14.52
C CYS A 115 -6.05 -4.57 -13.96
N ALA A 116 -5.93 -5.06 -12.73
CA ALA A 116 -4.65 -5.38 -12.10
C ALA A 116 -3.91 -6.51 -12.80
N ALA A 117 -4.63 -7.56 -13.23
CA ALA A 117 -4.07 -8.68 -13.99
C ALA A 117 -3.60 -8.23 -15.38
N ALA A 118 -4.39 -7.42 -16.08
CA ALA A 118 -4.02 -6.86 -17.38
C ALA A 118 -2.73 -6.01 -17.29
N LEU A 119 -2.61 -5.16 -16.26
CA LEU A 119 -1.41 -4.35 -16.03
C LEU A 119 -0.18 -5.21 -15.71
N SER A 120 -0.35 -6.20 -14.83
CA SER A 120 0.72 -7.16 -14.49
C SER A 120 1.23 -7.92 -15.72
N LYS A 121 0.35 -8.28 -16.65
CA LYS A 121 0.72 -8.97 -17.89
C LYS A 121 1.54 -8.07 -18.83
N GLN A 122 1.16 -6.80 -18.96
CA GLN A 122 1.91 -5.82 -19.75
C GLN A 122 3.33 -5.64 -19.19
N LEU A 123 3.48 -5.54 -17.87
CA LEU A 123 4.79 -5.41 -17.24
C LEU A 123 5.67 -6.65 -17.46
N LYS A 124 5.13 -7.87 -17.30
CA LYS A 124 5.88 -9.12 -17.55
C LYS A 124 6.40 -9.24 -18.98
N GLY A 125 5.69 -8.69 -19.97
CA GLY A 125 6.13 -8.69 -21.36
C GLY A 125 7.30 -7.75 -21.65
N VAL A 126 7.60 -6.81 -20.76
CA VAL A 126 8.68 -5.82 -20.91
C VAL A 126 9.99 -6.32 -20.29
N PHE A 127 9.92 -7.23 -19.32
CA PHE A 127 11.11 -7.78 -18.65
C PHE A 127 11.42 -9.18 -19.16
N GLU A 128 12.50 -9.31 -19.93
CA GLU A 128 13.11 -10.61 -20.21
C GLU A 128 13.79 -11.12 -18.93
N ALA A 129 13.13 -12.06 -18.25
CA ALA A 129 13.73 -12.71 -17.08
C ALA A 129 14.79 -13.72 -17.55
N GLY A 130 16.04 -13.51 -17.15
CA GLY A 130 17.11 -14.48 -17.35
C GLY A 130 16.81 -15.80 -16.62
N GLU A 131 17.27 -16.92 -17.18
CA GLU A 131 17.10 -18.23 -16.54
C GLU A 131 17.94 -18.34 -15.27
N VAL A 132 17.37 -18.92 -14.21
CA VAL A 132 18.13 -19.27 -13.01
C VAL A 132 18.90 -20.57 -13.27
N PRO A 133 20.25 -20.55 -13.22
CA PRO A 133 21.04 -21.75 -13.49
C PRO A 133 20.77 -22.83 -12.44
N LYS A 134 20.44 -24.05 -12.88
CA LYS A 134 20.07 -25.18 -12.00
C LYS A 134 21.24 -25.74 -11.16
N LYS A 135 22.49 -25.28 -11.38
CA LYS A 135 23.70 -25.74 -10.67
C LYS A 135 24.70 -24.60 -10.49
N LYS A 136 25.44 -24.59 -9.37
CA LYS A 136 26.63 -23.74 -9.19
C LYS A 136 27.75 -24.27 -10.09
N SER A 137 28.22 -23.47 -11.03
CA SER A 137 29.32 -23.82 -11.93
C SER A 137 30.65 -23.85 -11.16
N GLN A 138 31.24 -25.02 -10.95
CA GLN A 138 32.65 -25.19 -10.56
C GLN A 138 33.55 -25.19 -11.81
N GLY A 139 33.55 -24.10 -12.58
CA GLY A 139 34.40 -24.00 -13.77
C GLY A 139 34.39 -22.61 -14.39
N ASP A 140 35.38 -22.37 -15.25
CA ASP A 140 35.63 -21.08 -15.89
C ASP A 140 34.44 -20.68 -16.79
N GLY A 141 33.69 -19.66 -16.37
CA GLY A 141 32.45 -19.23 -17.05
C GLY A 141 32.70 -18.77 -18.47
N LYS A 142 32.13 -19.48 -19.46
CA LYS A 142 32.21 -19.10 -20.89
C LYS A 142 30.95 -18.35 -21.31
N MET A 143 31.11 -17.17 -21.91
CA MET A 143 30.00 -16.37 -22.46
C MET A 143 29.81 -16.66 -23.96
N ARG A 144 28.57 -16.53 -24.45
CA ARG A 144 28.23 -16.58 -25.88
C ARG A 144 27.20 -15.51 -26.21
N PHE A 145 27.14 -15.09 -27.47
CA PHE A 145 26.12 -14.17 -27.98
C PHE A 145 24.78 -14.89 -28.10
N LEU A 146 23.72 -14.24 -27.62
CA LEU A 146 22.34 -14.67 -27.83
C LEU A 146 21.96 -14.44 -29.31
N GLY A 147 21.59 -15.50 -30.04
CA GLY A 147 20.93 -15.37 -31.36
C GLY A 147 21.79 -15.52 -32.64
N LYS A 148 22.96 -16.20 -32.62
CA LYS A 148 23.68 -16.53 -33.88
C LYS A 148 23.86 -18.04 -34.09
N ASP A 149 22.77 -18.71 -34.41
CA ASP A 149 22.77 -19.95 -35.20
C ASP A 149 22.34 -19.63 -36.64
N LYS A 150 23.20 -18.96 -37.41
CA LYS A 150 23.06 -18.95 -38.88
C LYS A 150 24.33 -19.50 -39.50
N LYS A 151 24.23 -20.81 -39.79
CA LYS A 151 24.93 -21.64 -40.79
C LYS A 151 26.26 -21.08 -41.30
N ARG A 152 27.36 -21.73 -40.92
CA ARG A 152 28.61 -21.71 -41.70
C ARG A 152 28.43 -22.65 -42.90
N TYR A 153 28.53 -22.11 -44.11
CA TYR A 153 28.77 -22.85 -45.35
C TYR A 153 30.27 -23.12 -45.47
#